data_AF-A0A5C6RET4-F1
#
_entry.id   AF-A0A5C6RET4-F1
#
_cell.length_a   1.000
_cell.length_b   1.000
_cell.length_c   1.000
_cell.angle_alpha   90.00
_cell.angle_beta   90.00
_cell.angle_gamma   90.00
#
_symmetry.space_group_name_H-M   'P 1'
#
loop_
_entity.id
_entity.type
_entity.pdbx_description
1 polymer ?
#
loop_
_entity_poly.entity_id
_entity_poly.type
_entity_poly.pdbx_seq_one_letter_code
_entity_poly.pdbx_strand_id
1 'polypeptide(L)'
;NNGPSVASSVTVADMAPTGTTISSWTAVVTTGTATLANASGTGDFSEVITNMSNGAVVTYTVNVDVPADFTGGLTNVVTVTNPEDPTPGCPACTDGPDTPDEVSDITTVKTNGTST
;
A
#
# COMPACT_ATOMS: atom_id res chain seq x y z
N ASN A 1 14.16 -3.78 10.10
CA ASN A 1 14.45 -4.15 11.50
C ASN A 1 15.49 -3.19 12.06
N ASN A 2 15.03 -2.19 12.82
CA ASN A 2 15.91 -1.20 13.46
C ASN A 2 16.32 -1.61 14.88
N GLY A 3 15.87 -2.78 15.35
CA GLY A 3 16.23 -3.32 16.65
C GLY A 3 17.63 -3.93 16.68
N PRO A 4 18.20 -4.15 17.88
CA PRO A 4 19.56 -4.67 18.03
C PRO A 4 19.68 -6.16 17.69
N SER A 5 18.58 -6.92 17.73
CA SER A 5 18.52 -8.36 17.52
C SER A 5 17.83 -8.73 16.20
N VAL A 6 17.90 -10.01 15.84
CA VAL A 6 17.02 -10.59 14.82
C VAL A 6 15.56 -10.46 15.27
N ALA A 7 14.67 -10.07 14.36
CA ALA A 7 13.23 -10.09 14.56
C ALA A 7 12.66 -11.36 13.94
N SER A 8 11.87 -12.11 14.72
CA SER A 8 11.21 -13.32 14.25
C SER A 8 9.71 -13.11 14.10
N SER A 9 9.10 -13.72 13.08
CA SER A 9 7.64 -13.64 12.86
C SER A 9 7.10 -12.20 12.74
N VAL A 10 7.68 -11.41 11.84
CA VAL A 10 7.15 -10.08 11.48
C VAL A 10 6.00 -10.29 10.49
N THR A 11 4.80 -9.88 10.86
CA THR A 11 3.64 -9.89 9.96
C THR A 11 3.54 -8.55 9.24
N VAL A 12 3.36 -8.59 7.92
CA VAL A 12 3.07 -7.43 7.07
C VAL A 12 1.77 -7.73 6.34
N ALA A 13 0.75 -6.91 6.53
CA ALA A 13 -0.55 -7.08 5.92
C ALA A 13 -1.00 -5.78 5.26
N ASP A 14 -1.56 -5.87 4.06
CA ASP A 14 -2.12 -4.73 3.34
C ASP A 14 -3.44 -5.13 2.70
N MET A 15 -4.39 -4.20 2.72
CA MET A 15 -5.72 -4.39 2.14
C MET A 15 -5.99 -3.23 1.19
N ALA A 16 -6.53 -3.54 0.02
CA ALA A 16 -6.88 -2.51 -0.95
C ALA A 16 -7.80 -1.44 -0.31
N PRO A 17 -7.53 -0.15 -0.55
CA PRO A 17 -8.47 0.91 -0.16
C PRO A 17 -9.88 0.61 -0.68
N THR A 18 -10.90 1.00 0.09
CA THR A 18 -12.31 0.74 -0.27
C THR A 18 -12.60 1.25 -1.67
N GLY A 19 -13.16 0.40 -2.55
CA GLY A 19 -13.48 0.76 -3.93
C GLY A 19 -12.30 0.64 -4.91
N THR A 20 -11.15 0.11 -4.49
CA THR A 20 -9.99 -0.17 -5.34
C THR A 20 -9.59 -1.65 -5.22
N THR A 21 -8.60 -2.09 -5.98
CA THR A 21 -8.05 -3.45 -5.88
C THR A 21 -6.52 -3.45 -5.99
N ILE A 22 -5.83 -4.21 -5.15
CA ILE A 22 -4.39 -4.46 -5.34
C ILE A 22 -4.21 -5.40 -6.53
N SER A 23 -3.70 -4.88 -7.65
CA SER A 23 -3.50 -5.66 -8.87
C SER A 23 -2.23 -6.49 -8.84
N SER A 24 -1.19 -5.99 -8.17
CA SER A 24 0.02 -6.72 -7.90
C SER A 24 0.81 -6.12 -6.73
N TRP A 25 1.68 -6.92 -6.15
CA TRP A 25 2.68 -6.44 -5.22
C TRP A 25 3.96 -7.27 -5.31
N THR A 26 5.07 -6.67 -4.88
CA THR A 26 6.38 -7.33 -4.75
C THR A 26 7.00 -7.02 -3.39
N ALA A 27 7.85 -7.93 -2.91
CA ALA A 27 8.60 -7.80 -1.67
C ALA A 27 10.07 -8.11 -1.94
N VAL A 28 10.96 -7.16 -1.65
CA VAL A 28 12.39 -7.26 -1.94
C VAL A 28 13.20 -6.94 -0.70
N VAL A 29 14.14 -7.83 -0.36
CA VAL A 29 15.14 -7.54 0.68
C VAL A 29 16.17 -6.58 0.10
N THR A 30 16.13 -5.31 0.49
CA THR A 30 17.01 -4.25 -0.02
C THR A 30 18.27 -4.06 0.82
N THR A 31 18.26 -4.53 2.07
CA THR A 31 19.43 -4.53 2.96
C THR A 31 19.33 -5.71 3.94
N GLY A 32 20.47 -6.25 4.37
CA GLY A 32 20.53 -7.35 5.33
C GLY A 32 19.97 -8.65 4.80
N THR A 33 19.49 -9.52 5.70
CA THR A 33 18.83 -10.79 5.34
C THR A 33 17.43 -10.87 5.90
N ALA A 34 16.51 -11.38 5.09
CA ALA A 34 15.17 -11.71 5.52
C ALA A 34 14.63 -12.95 4.79
N THR A 35 13.76 -13.71 5.43
CA THR A 35 13.08 -14.87 4.84
C THR A 35 11.64 -14.50 4.55
N LEU A 36 11.36 -14.22 3.28
CA LEU A 36 10.02 -13.88 2.79
C LEU A 36 9.23 -15.15 2.53
N ALA A 37 7.95 -15.18 2.92
CA ALA A 37 7.05 -16.26 2.55
C ALA A 37 6.75 -16.24 1.04
N ASN A 38 6.45 -15.05 0.51
CA ASN A 38 6.30 -14.78 -0.92
C ASN A 38 7.05 -13.49 -1.28
N ALA A 39 7.68 -13.46 -2.47
CA ALA A 39 8.37 -12.27 -2.99
C ALA A 39 7.46 -11.41 -3.89
N SER A 40 6.26 -11.89 -4.20
CA SER A 40 5.26 -11.19 -5.01
C SER A 40 3.89 -11.85 -4.88
N GLY A 41 2.84 -11.11 -5.21
CA GLY A 41 1.48 -11.63 -5.28
C GLY A 41 0.51 -10.64 -5.91
N THR A 42 -0.78 -10.92 -5.77
CA THR A 42 -1.89 -10.09 -6.23
C THR A 42 -2.98 -10.08 -5.16
N GLY A 43 -3.82 -9.04 -5.13
CA GLY A 43 -4.86 -8.87 -4.12
C GLY A 43 -4.31 -8.51 -2.74
N ASP A 44 -5.23 -8.46 -1.77
CA ASP A 44 -4.90 -8.26 -0.35
C ASP A 44 -3.95 -9.36 0.13
N PHE A 45 -3.07 -9.01 1.07
CA PHE A 45 -2.09 -9.97 1.58
C PHE A 45 -1.87 -9.82 3.08
N SER A 46 -1.41 -10.91 3.69
CA SER A 46 -0.97 -10.98 5.08
C SER A 46 0.17 -11.98 5.15
N GLU A 47 1.39 -11.49 4.97
CA GLU A 47 2.59 -12.29 4.87
C GLU A 47 3.37 -12.29 6.18
N VAL A 48 4.07 -13.40 6.45
CA VAL A 48 4.95 -13.52 7.61
C VAL A 48 6.40 -13.63 7.15
N ILE A 49 7.21 -12.66 7.56
CA ILE A 49 8.67 -12.70 7.45
C ILE A 49 9.19 -13.43 8.68
N THR A 50 9.66 -14.66 8.49
CA THR A 50 10.00 -15.55 9.62
C THR A 50 11.30 -15.18 10.31
N ASN A 51 12.23 -14.56 9.59
CA ASN A 51 13.50 -14.11 10.11
C ASN A 51 13.90 -12.81 9.41
N MET A 52 14.24 -11.77 10.18
CA MET A 52 14.73 -10.49 9.67
C MET A 52 15.95 -10.03 10.49
N SER A 53 17.14 -10.00 9.90
CA SER A 53 18.37 -9.62 10.61
C SER A 53 18.33 -8.18 11.12
N ASN A 54 19.16 -7.86 12.13
CA ASN A 54 19.39 -6.45 12.52
C ASN A 54 19.83 -5.64 11.27
N GLY A 55 19.22 -4.47 11.09
CA GLY A 55 19.47 -3.57 9.98
C GLY A 55 18.86 -4.01 8.66
N ALA A 56 18.17 -5.16 8.60
CA ALA A 56 17.53 -5.59 7.36
C ALA A 56 16.37 -4.67 6.99
N VAL A 57 16.20 -4.47 5.69
CA VAL A 57 15.10 -3.70 5.09
C VAL A 57 14.44 -4.58 4.05
N VAL A 58 13.11 -4.69 4.15
CA VAL A 58 12.27 -5.32 3.13
C VAL A 58 11.36 -4.22 2.59
N THR A 59 11.43 -4.02 1.28
CA THR A 59 10.63 -3.02 0.57
C THR A 59 9.48 -3.74 -0.13
N TYR A 60 8.25 -3.33 0.20
CA TYR A 60 7.06 -3.74 -0.53
C TYR A 60 6.71 -2.65 -1.54
N THR A 61 6.44 -3.07 -2.78
CA THR A 61 5.86 -2.19 -3.82
C THR A 61 4.48 -2.74 -4.14
N VAL A 62 3.44 -1.92 -3.93
CA VAL A 62 2.04 -2.30 -4.09
C VAL A 62 1.43 -1.48 -5.22
N ASN A 63 0.82 -2.15 -6.19
CA ASN A 63 0.11 -1.53 -7.30
C ASN A 63 -1.39 -1.65 -7.04
N VAL A 64 -2.06 -0.51 -6.97
CA VAL A 64 -3.50 -0.41 -6.74
C VAL A 64 -4.18 0.06 -8.02
N ASP A 65 -5.15 -0.71 -8.49
CA ASP A 65 -6.04 -0.32 -9.57
C ASP A 65 -7.19 0.50 -9.00
N VAL A 66 -7.32 1.73 -9.50
CA VAL A 66 -8.35 2.69 -9.09
C VAL A 66 -9.38 2.81 -10.22
N PRO A 67 -10.68 2.57 -9.96
CA PRO A 67 -11.72 2.76 -10.97
C PRO A 67 -11.75 4.19 -11.51
N ALA A 68 -12.12 4.34 -12.79
CA ALA A 68 -12.17 5.65 -13.45
C ALA A 68 -13.25 6.59 -12.88
N ASP A 69 -14.26 6.04 -12.19
CA ASP A 69 -15.33 6.77 -11.51
C ASP A 69 -15.09 6.95 -10.00
N PHE A 70 -13.90 6.57 -9.50
CA PHE A 70 -13.54 6.78 -8.11
C PHE A 70 -13.51 8.28 -7.78
N THR A 71 -14.18 8.67 -6.70
CA THR A 71 -14.21 10.05 -6.22
C THR A 71 -13.75 10.08 -4.77
N GLY A 72 -13.05 11.15 -4.38
CA GLY A 72 -12.53 11.34 -3.03
C GLY A 72 -11.04 10.98 -2.87
N GLY A 73 -10.57 11.06 -1.62
CA GLY A 73 -9.18 10.74 -1.29
C GLY A 73 -8.95 9.23 -1.14
N LEU A 74 -7.83 8.77 -1.66
CA LEU A 74 -7.34 7.40 -1.54
C LEU A 74 -6.26 7.35 -0.47
N THR A 75 -6.47 6.53 0.55
CA THR A 75 -5.47 6.27 1.59
C THR A 75 -5.26 4.77 1.68
N ASN A 76 -4.01 4.34 1.56
CA ASN A 76 -3.62 2.95 1.77
C ASN A 76 -2.89 2.80 3.11
N VAL A 77 -3.17 1.73 3.86
CA VAL A 77 -2.59 1.50 5.18
C VAL A 77 -2.09 0.07 5.29
N VAL A 78 -0.77 -0.09 5.28
CA VAL A 78 -0.14 -1.37 5.62
C VAL A 78 -0.06 -1.52 7.14
N THR A 79 -0.33 -2.72 7.65
CA THR A 79 -0.19 -3.06 9.06
C THR A 79 1.05 -3.92 9.24
N VAL A 80 1.95 -3.51 10.14
CA VAL A 80 3.14 -4.28 10.51
C VAL A 80 3.08 -4.60 11.98
N THR A 81 3.17 -5.88 12.32
CA THR A 81 3.19 -6.34 13.72
C THR A 81 4.32 -7.34 13.95
N ASN A 82 4.94 -7.26 15.12
CA ASN A 82 5.92 -8.23 15.58
C ASN A 82 5.74 -8.47 17.08
N PRO A 83 5.65 -9.72 17.57
CA PRO A 83 5.44 -10.00 18.99
C PRO A 83 6.58 -9.53 19.92
N GLU A 84 7.77 -9.32 19.37
CA GLU A 84 8.99 -8.95 20.10
C GLU A 84 9.23 -7.44 20.07
N ASP A 85 8.46 -6.67 19.29
CA ASP A 85 8.63 -5.22 19.13
C ASP A 85 8.04 -4.46 20.33
N PRO A 86 8.88 -3.82 21.16
CA PRO A 86 8.41 -3.04 22.30
C PRO A 86 7.76 -1.70 21.90
N THR A 87 7.86 -1.30 20.63
CA THR A 87 7.41 -0.01 20.08
C THR A 87 6.63 -0.22 18.78
N PRO A 88 5.41 -0.80 18.81
CA PRO A 88 4.69 -1.31 17.64
C PRO A 88 4.08 -0.23 16.70
N GLY A 89 4.74 0.91 16.52
CA GLY A 89 4.28 2.00 15.65
C GLY A 89 4.95 1.97 14.28
N CYS A 90 4.20 2.29 13.23
CA CYS A 90 4.74 2.51 11.89
C CYS A 90 4.17 3.78 11.24
N PRO A 91 4.80 4.95 11.46
CA PRO A 91 4.33 6.21 10.88
C PRO A 91 4.41 6.24 9.34
N ALA A 92 5.32 5.46 8.74
CA ALA A 92 5.49 5.39 7.29
C ALA A 92 4.60 4.32 6.63
N CYS A 93 3.69 3.69 7.39
CA CYS A 93 2.82 2.64 6.89
C CYS A 93 1.49 3.18 6.32
N THR A 94 1.28 4.49 6.32
CA THR A 94 0.12 5.13 5.69
C THR A 94 0.60 5.93 4.49
N ASP A 95 -0.03 5.70 3.34
CA ASP A 95 0.18 6.44 2.10
C ASP A 95 -1.09 7.20 1.71
N GLY A 96 -0.92 8.43 1.22
CA GLY A 96 -2.01 9.38 0.95
C GLY A 96 -2.41 10.29 2.13
N PRO A 97 -3.56 10.98 2.04
CA PRO A 97 -4.57 10.85 0.99
C PRO A 97 -4.10 11.37 -0.37
N ASP A 98 -4.26 10.55 -1.40
CA ASP A 98 -4.06 10.91 -2.79
C ASP A 98 -5.42 11.21 -3.43
N THR A 99 -5.54 12.32 -4.15
CA THR A 99 -6.71 12.60 -4.98
C THR A 99 -6.43 12.11 -6.39
N PRO A 100 -7.22 11.18 -6.95
CA PRO A 100 -7.09 10.81 -8.34
C PRO A 100 -7.24 12.06 -9.22
N ASP A 101 -6.36 12.22 -10.21
CA ASP A 101 -6.49 13.27 -11.20
C ASP A 101 -7.75 12.98 -12.03
N GLU A 102 -8.81 13.76 -11.83
CA GLU A 102 -10.03 13.67 -12.63
C GLU A 102 -9.69 14.07 -14.09
N VAL A 103 -9.57 13.10 -14.99
CA VAL A 103 -9.09 13.34 -16.37
C VAL A 103 -10.22 13.83 -17.30
N SER A 104 -11.45 14.04 -16.84
CA SER A 104 -12.57 14.43 -17.71
C SER A 104 -13.57 15.38 -17.05
N ASP A 105 -13.48 16.66 -17.43
CA ASP A 105 -14.53 17.67 -17.26
C ASP A 105 -15.18 17.96 -18.63
N ILE A 106 -16.28 17.28 -18.93
CA ILE A 106 -17.07 17.50 -20.15
C ILE A 106 -18.31 18.34 -19.80
N THR A 107 -18.25 19.64 -20.08
CA THR A 107 -19.43 20.51 -20.10
C THR A 107 -20.05 20.55 -21.50
N THR A 108 -21.34 20.21 -21.62
CA THR A 108 -22.10 20.38 -22.87
C THR A 108 -23.12 21.52 -22.73
N VAL A 109 -23.09 22.48 -23.65
CA VAL A 109 -24.06 23.58 -23.72
C VAL A 109 -24.85 23.45 -25.02
N LYS A 110 -26.18 23.41 -24.92
CA LYS A 110 -27.09 23.51 -26.07
C LYS A 110 -27.87 24.82 -25.98
N THR A 111 -27.55 25.79 -26.83
CA THR A 111 -28.33 27.03 -26.98
C THR A 111 -29.11 26.99 -28.29
N ASN A 112 -30.32 27.57 -28.32
CA ASN A 112 -31.11 27.72 -29.55
C ASN A 112 -30.89 29.10 -30.23
N GLY A 113 -29.85 29.84 -29.82
CA GLY A 113 -29.43 31.11 -30.42
C GLY A 113 -30.50 32.22 -30.54
N THR A 114 -31.68 32.08 -29.93
CA THR A 114 -32.82 32.98 -30.14
C THR A 114 -33.19 33.68 -28.84
N SER A 115 -32.99 35.00 -28.81
CA SER A 115 -33.67 35.91 -27.89
C SER A 115 -34.71 36.66 -28.71
N THR A 116 -35.97 36.63 -28.27
CA THR A 116 -37.10 37.38 -28.85
C THR A 116 -36.96 38.87 -28.61
#